data_AF-A0ABC8BUA3-F1
#
_entry.id   AF-A0ABC8BUA3-F1
#
_cell.length_a   1.000
_cell.length_b   1.000
_cell.length_c   1.000
_cell.angle_alpha   90.00
_cell.angle_beta   90.00
_cell.angle_gamma   90.00
#
_symmetry.space_group_name_H-M   'P 1'
#
loop_
_entity.id
_entity.type
_entity.pdbx_description
1 polymer ?
#
loop_
_entity_poly.entity_id
_entity_poly.type
_entity_poly.pdbx_seq_one_letter_code
_entity_poly.pdbx_strand_id
1 'polypeptide(L)'
;MTERNTGAVISNIFLYYDASTGRNCASNVRTAAGGAGTAARISVSIWADGGSAVTDDGNYAQYAGPVSAYARGKCINVKGVTYASGGRYGSVQRSGHCG
;
A
#
# COMPACT_ATOMS: atom_id res chain seq x y z
N MET A 1 -7.15 -0.96 -5.49
CA MET A 1 -7.79 0.13 -4.73
C MET A 1 -8.61 0.96 -5.69
N THR A 2 -9.91 1.09 -5.45
CA THR A 2 -10.82 1.87 -6.29
C THR A 2 -11.10 3.24 -5.68
N GLU A 3 -11.29 4.24 -6.54
CA GLU A 3 -11.80 5.55 -6.15
C GLU A 3 -13.30 5.48 -5.90
N ARG A 4 -13.77 6.14 -4.84
CA ARG A 4 -15.14 5.96 -4.33
C ARG A 4 -16.23 6.45 -5.28
N ASN A 5 -15.97 7.46 -6.11
CA ASN A 5 -17.01 8.07 -6.95
C ASN A 5 -17.05 7.47 -8.37
N THR A 6 -15.91 7.16 -8.96
CA THR A 6 -15.84 6.62 -10.33
C THR A 6 -15.73 5.09 -10.39
N GLY A 7 -15.37 4.44 -9.29
CA GLY A 7 -15.03 3.01 -9.28
C GLY A 7 -13.72 2.69 -9.99
N ALA A 8 -12.99 3.70 -10.51
CA ALA A 8 -11.73 3.50 -11.19
C ALA A 8 -10.68 2.94 -10.24
N VAL A 9 -9.91 1.94 -10.69
CA VAL A 9 -8.75 1.45 -9.94
C VAL A 9 -7.65 2.50 -10.03
N ILE A 10 -7.41 3.23 -8.95
CA ILE A 10 -6.39 4.32 -8.90
C ILE A 10 -5.03 3.86 -8.41
N SER A 11 -4.97 2.69 -7.75
CA SER A 11 -3.73 2.14 -7.22
C SER A 11 -3.83 0.65 -6.97
N ASN A 12 -2.68 -0.04 -7.03
CA ASN A 12 -2.51 -1.46 -6.71
C ASN A 12 -1.50 -1.61 -5.57
N ILE A 13 -1.84 -2.43 -4.58
CA ILE A 13 -0.88 -2.83 -3.56
C ILE A 13 -0.25 -4.14 -4.01
N PHE A 14 1.06 -4.14 -4.14
CA PHE A 14 1.86 -5.33 -4.37
C PHE A 14 2.43 -5.79 -3.03
N LEU A 15 2.32 -7.08 -2.77
CA LEU A 15 2.82 -7.71 -1.57
C LEU A 15 3.72 -8.90 -1.96
N TYR A 16 4.85 -9.01 -1.30
CA TYR A 16 5.82 -10.08 -1.50
C TYR A 16 6.34 -10.59 -0.16
N TYR A 17 6.55 -11.90 -0.05
CA TYR A 17 7.13 -12.55 1.12
C TYR A 17 8.49 -13.15 0.77
N ASP A 18 9.51 -12.82 1.55
CA ASP A 18 10.82 -13.43 1.49
C ASP A 18 10.98 -14.48 2.60
N ALA A 19 10.89 -15.75 2.23
CA ALA A 19 11.03 -16.87 3.15
C ALA A 19 12.44 -17.01 3.75
N SER A 20 13.48 -16.48 3.09
CA SER A 20 14.86 -16.55 3.57
C SER A 20 15.09 -15.62 4.77
N THR A 21 14.43 -14.46 4.78
CA THR A 21 14.53 -13.45 5.85
C THR A 21 13.30 -13.40 6.76
N GLY A 22 12.18 -14.06 6.38
CA GLY A 22 10.92 -14.03 7.11
C GLY A 22 10.21 -12.67 7.06
N ARG A 23 10.51 -11.86 6.03
CA ARG A 23 9.97 -10.50 5.87
C ARG A 23 8.91 -10.44 4.79
N ASN A 24 7.87 -9.66 5.06
CA ASN A 24 6.90 -9.25 4.06
C ASN A 24 7.21 -7.83 3.61
N CYS A 25 7.05 -7.56 2.32
CA CYS A 25 7.27 -6.27 1.69
C CYS A 25 5.98 -5.81 0.99
N ALA A 26 5.63 -4.53 1.12
CA ALA A 26 4.47 -3.94 0.47
C ALA A 26 4.84 -2.65 -0.28
N SER A 27 4.27 -2.49 -1.48
CA SER A 27 4.37 -1.26 -2.29
C SER A 27 2.99 -0.86 -2.79
N ASN A 28 2.68 0.43 -2.74
CA ASN A 28 1.45 0.99 -3.29
C ASN A 28 1.76 1.75 -4.58
N VAL A 29 1.31 1.21 -5.71
CA VAL A 29 1.66 1.67 -7.05
C VAL A 29 0.42 2.21 -7.75
N ARG A 30 0.46 3.49 -8.07
CA ARG A 30 -0.61 4.21 -8.75
C ARG A 30 -0.80 3.71 -10.18
N THR A 31 -2.04 3.72 -10.65
CA THR A 31 -2.39 3.45 -12.05
C THR A 31 -2.49 4.75 -12.86
N ALA A 32 -2.58 4.65 -14.18
CA ALA A 32 -2.85 5.81 -15.04
C ALA A 32 -4.13 6.58 -14.62
N ALA A 33 -5.20 5.86 -14.25
CA ALA A 33 -6.46 6.44 -13.79
C ALA A 33 -6.34 7.20 -12.46
N GLY A 34 -5.32 6.89 -11.65
CA GLY A 34 -5.00 7.64 -10.43
C GLY A 34 -4.25 8.96 -10.67
N GLY A 35 -3.98 9.32 -11.93
CA GLY A 35 -3.19 10.51 -12.29
C GLY A 35 -1.70 10.26 -12.17
N ALA A 36 -1.21 9.17 -12.76
CA ALA A 36 0.22 8.90 -12.86
C ALA A 36 0.95 10.07 -13.53
N GLY A 37 2.06 10.51 -12.95
CA GLY A 37 2.84 11.65 -13.45
C GLY A 37 2.58 12.98 -12.74
N THR A 38 1.55 13.08 -11.90
CA THR A 38 1.36 14.22 -10.97
C THR A 38 1.63 13.77 -9.54
N ALA A 39 2.57 14.43 -8.86
CA ALA A 39 2.86 14.14 -7.46
C ALA A 39 1.62 14.42 -6.61
N ALA A 40 1.17 13.39 -5.89
CA ALA A 40 0.10 13.51 -4.90
C ALA A 40 0.33 12.49 -3.79
N ARG A 41 -0.42 12.61 -2.70
CA ARG A 41 -0.21 11.76 -1.53
C ARG A 41 -0.47 10.29 -1.87
N ILE A 42 0.55 9.46 -1.69
CA ILE A 42 0.48 8.00 -1.75
C ILE A 42 1.10 7.49 -0.44
N SER A 43 0.43 6.51 0.18
CA SER A 43 0.98 5.84 1.35
C SER A 43 0.77 4.34 1.33
N VAL A 44 1.69 3.64 1.99
CA VAL A 44 1.62 2.21 2.25
C VAL A 44 2.11 1.94 3.67
N SER A 45 1.39 1.11 4.40
CA SER A 45 1.72 0.66 5.74
C SER A 45 1.65 -0.85 5.80
N ILE A 46 2.61 -1.47 6.49
CA ILE A 46 2.65 -2.91 6.74
C ILE A 46 3.02 -3.18 8.20
N TRP A 47 2.35 -4.14 8.84
CA TRP A 47 2.68 -4.62 10.18
C TRP A 47 2.34 -6.09 10.36
N ALA A 48 3.13 -6.78 11.19
CA ALA A 48 2.75 -8.10 11.69
C ALA A 48 1.65 -7.96 12.76
N ASP A 49 0.88 -9.02 12.97
CA ASP A 49 -0.06 -9.07 14.09
C ASP A 49 0.67 -8.85 15.43
N GLY A 50 0.15 -7.90 16.21
CA GLY A 50 0.75 -7.44 17.47
C GLY A 50 2.04 -6.63 17.31
N GLY A 51 2.41 -6.24 16.08
CA GLY A 51 3.58 -5.42 15.78
C GLY A 51 3.23 -3.97 15.42
N SER A 52 4.26 -3.12 15.34
CA SER A 52 4.14 -1.72 14.91
C SER A 52 4.08 -1.59 13.39
N ALA A 53 3.35 -0.58 12.92
CA ALA A 53 3.27 -0.22 11.50
C ALA A 53 4.54 0.44 10.98
N VAL A 54 5.10 -0.14 9.93
CA VAL A 54 6.11 0.49 9.08
C VAL A 54 5.37 1.16 7.94
N THR A 55 5.54 2.47 7.80
CA THR A 55 4.77 3.30 6.86
C THR A 55 5.70 4.13 5.99
N ASP A 56 5.39 4.19 4.71
CA ASP A 56 5.86 5.20 3.78
C ASP A 56 4.67 6.07 3.38
N ASP A 57 4.76 7.37 3.62
CA ASP A 57 3.73 8.38 3.33
C ASP A 57 4.43 9.62 2.77
N GLY A 58 4.04 10.01 1.56
CA GLY A 58 4.63 11.15 0.89
C GLY A 58 3.91 11.52 -0.39
N ASN A 59 4.35 12.62 -1.01
CA ASN A 59 3.87 13.03 -2.32
C ASN A 59 4.70 12.35 -3.40
N TYR A 60 4.09 11.36 -4.05
CA TYR A 60 4.73 10.54 -5.06
C TYR A 60 3.99 10.66 -6.39
N ALA A 61 4.74 10.64 -7.49
CA ALA A 61 4.16 10.64 -8.83
C ALA A 61 3.69 9.25 -9.27
N GLN A 62 4.27 8.19 -8.70
CA GLN A 62 4.09 6.80 -9.18
C GLN A 62 3.83 5.80 -8.05
N TYR A 63 4.65 5.75 -6.99
CA TYR A 63 4.48 4.73 -5.95
C TYR A 63 5.05 5.16 -4.59
N ALA A 64 4.55 4.55 -3.53
CA ALA A 64 5.12 4.56 -2.18
C ALA A 64 5.59 3.13 -1.83
N GLY A 65 6.70 3.01 -1.09
CA GLY A 65 7.36 1.77 -0.73
C GLY A 65 8.56 1.42 -1.64
N PRO A 66 9.15 0.22 -1.46
CA PRO A 66 8.68 -0.85 -0.60
C PRO A 66 8.93 -0.60 0.89
N VAL A 67 7.91 -0.83 1.71
CA VAL A 67 8.05 -0.97 3.18
C VAL A 67 8.09 -2.45 3.55
N SER A 68 8.81 -2.79 4.62
CA SER A 68 8.93 -4.20 5.05
C SER A 68 8.66 -4.39 6.53
N ALA A 69 8.04 -5.51 6.88
CA ALA A 69 7.82 -5.97 8.25
C ALA A 69 8.24 -7.43 8.39
N TYR A 70 8.92 -7.74 9.50
CA TYR A 70 9.21 -9.12 9.87
C TYR A 70 7.97 -9.77 10.45
N ALA A 71 7.55 -10.90 9.89
CA ALA A 71 6.32 -11.59 10.28
C ALA A 71 6.42 -13.12 10.12
N ARG A 72 7.60 -13.70 10.32
CA ARG A 72 7.77 -15.15 10.26
C ARG A 72 6.83 -15.85 11.26
N GLY A 73 5.95 -16.72 10.75
CA GLY A 73 4.96 -17.43 11.56
C GLY A 73 3.83 -16.54 12.09
N LYS A 74 3.64 -15.34 11.55
CA LYS A 74 2.56 -14.41 11.90
C LYS A 74 1.88 -13.91 10.64
N CYS A 75 0.60 -13.55 10.74
CA CYS A 75 -0.05 -12.85 9.66
C CYS A 75 0.33 -11.37 9.69
N ILE A 76 0.21 -10.73 8.54
CA ILE A 76 0.42 -9.30 8.39
C ILE A 76 -0.87 -8.59 8.05
N ASN A 77 -0.83 -7.29 8.28
CA ASN A 77 -1.82 -6.34 7.86
C ASN A 77 -1.13 -5.35 6.93
N VAL A 78 -1.83 -4.96 5.87
CA VAL A 78 -1.39 -3.96 4.93
C VAL A 78 -2.48 -2.92 4.73
N LYS A 79 -2.10 -1.66 4.68
CA LYS A 79 -2.98 -0.54 4.39
C LYS A 79 -2.34 0.33 3.32
N GLY A 80 -3.13 0.83 2.39
CA GLY A 80 -2.68 1.84 1.44
C GLY A 80 -3.73 2.93 1.27
N VAL A 81 -3.24 4.13 0.98
CA VAL A 81 -4.06 5.29 0.63
C VAL A 81 -3.46 5.97 -0.60
N THR A 82 -4.30 6.39 -1.54
CA THR A 82 -3.85 7.12 -2.74
C THR A 82 -4.82 8.25 -3.06
N TYR A 83 -4.30 9.46 -3.16
CA TYR A 83 -5.06 10.66 -3.53
C TYR A 83 -4.93 10.93 -5.03
N ALA A 84 -6.05 10.95 -5.75
CA ALA A 84 -6.14 11.40 -7.14
C ALA A 84 -6.51 12.90 -7.22
N SER A 85 -6.54 13.42 -8.44
CA SER A 85 -6.88 14.83 -8.70
C SER A 85 -8.29 15.20 -8.22
N GLY A 86 -8.45 16.45 -7.76
CA GLY A 86 -9.73 16.98 -7.29
C GLY A 86 -10.17 16.46 -5.91
N GLY A 87 -9.23 16.06 -5.04
CA GLY A 87 -9.52 15.61 -3.67
C GLY A 87 -10.07 14.18 -3.57
N ARG A 88 -10.17 13.48 -4.70
CA ARG A 88 -10.57 12.08 -4.75
C ARG A 88 -9.50 11.22 -4.09
N TYR A 89 -9.90 10.21 -3.33
CA TYR A 89 -8.95 9.24 -2.79
C TYR A 89 -9.56 7.85 -2.71
N GLY A 90 -8.69 6.86 -2.73
CA GLY A 90 -9.00 5.48 -2.42
C GLY A 90 -8.19 5.05 -1.21
N SER A 91 -8.76 4.11 -0.46
CA SER A 91 -8.03 3.42 0.59
C SER A 91 -8.39 1.94 0.56
N VAL A 92 -7.43 1.10 0.93
CA VAL A 92 -7.66 -0.33 1.13
C VAL A 92 -6.90 -0.76 2.36
N GLN A 93 -7.50 -1.62 3.16
CA GLN A 93 -6.84 -2.31 4.25
C GLN A 93 -7.14 -3.78 4.12
N ARG A 94 -6.11 -4.61 4.18
CA ARG A 94 -6.22 -6.06 4.20
C ARG A 94 -5.53 -6.56 5.46
N SER A 95 -6.32 -7.19 6.31
CA SER A 95 -5.89 -7.75 7.58
C SER A 95 -5.78 -9.27 7.49
N GLY A 96 -4.86 -9.84 8.27
CA GLY A 96 -4.69 -11.30 8.37
C GLY A 96 -4.18 -11.97 7.09
N HIS A 97 -3.32 -11.29 6.31
CA HIS A 97 -2.64 -11.96 5.21
C HIS A 97 -1.51 -12.83 5.77
N CYS A 98 -1.70 -14.15 5.71
CA CYS A 98 -0.73 -15.13 6.15
C CYS A 98 -0.10 -15.76 4.90
N GLY A 99 1.22 -15.72 4.80
CA GLY A 99 2.02 -16.24 3.69
C GLY A 99 3.32 -16.86 4.19
#